data_AF-A0A5R2N068-F1
#
_entry.id   AF-A0A5R2N068-F1
#
_cell.length_a   1.000
_cell.length_b   1.000
_cell.length_c   1.000
_cell.angle_alpha   90.00
_cell.angle_beta   90.00
_cell.angle_gamma   90.00
#
_symmetry.space_group_name_H-M   'P 1'
#
loop_
_entity.id
_entity.type
_entity.pdbx_description
1 polymer ?
#
loop_
_entity_poly.entity_id
_entity_poly.type
_entity_poly.pdbx_seq_one_letter_code
_entity_poly.pdbx_strand_id
1 'polypeptide(L)'
;VEFLQDADTGKFYFIEVNPRIQVEHTVTEMVTGIDIVKAQIHILDGFAIGTPESGVPAQRDIRLNGHALQCRITTEDPEHNFIPDYGRITAYRGATGFGIRLDGGTAYSGAVITRFYDPLLEKVTAWAPTPAE
;
A
#
# COMPACT_ATOMS: atom_id res chain seq x y z
N VAL A 1 1.76 -9.71 -10.42
CA VAL A 1 1.17 -10.73 -11.31
C VAL A 1 -0.07 -11.22 -10.60
N GLU A 2 -1.21 -11.24 -11.29
CA GLU A 2 -2.50 -11.50 -10.65
C GLU A 2 -3.04 -12.87 -11.06
N PHE A 3 -3.64 -13.55 -10.09
CA PHE A 3 -4.24 -14.86 -10.22
C PHE A 3 -5.62 -14.87 -9.56
N LEU A 4 -6.59 -15.57 -10.14
CA LEU A 4 -7.77 -16.03 -9.42
C LEU A 4 -7.47 -17.38 -8.80
N GLN A 5 -7.83 -17.56 -7.53
CA GLN A 5 -7.89 -18.86 -6.90
C GLN A 5 -9.36 -19.30 -6.85
N ASP A 6 -9.66 -20.45 -7.43
CA ASP A 6 -10.96 -21.10 -7.26
C ASP A 6 -11.05 -21.65 -5.84
N ALA A 7 -12.04 -21.20 -5.06
CA ALA A 7 -12.21 -21.59 -3.66
C ALA A 7 -12.61 -23.07 -3.49
N ASP A 8 -13.29 -23.65 -4.48
CA ASP A 8 -13.75 -25.05 -4.42
C ASP A 8 -12.62 -26.02 -4.80
N THR A 9 -11.81 -25.64 -5.80
CA THR A 9 -10.78 -26.53 -6.35
C THR A 9 -9.35 -26.20 -5.93
N GLY A 10 -9.13 -25.02 -5.35
CA GLY A 10 -7.81 -24.51 -4.99
C GLY A 10 -6.90 -24.19 -6.17
N LYS A 11 -7.41 -24.27 -7.42
CA LYS A 11 -6.62 -24.03 -8.64
C LYS A 11 -6.38 -22.54 -8.86
N PHE A 12 -5.19 -22.21 -9.33
CA PHE A 12 -4.80 -20.85 -9.70
C PHE A 12 -4.89 -20.64 -11.21
N TYR A 13 -5.45 -19.51 -11.59
CA TYR A 13 -5.59 -19.09 -12.99
C TYR A 13 -5.02 -17.69 -13.14
N PHE A 14 -3.98 -17.57 -13.96
CA PHE A 14 -3.41 -16.26 -14.31
C PHE A 14 -4.46 -15.37 -14.96
N ILE A 15 -4.47 -14.09 -14.59
CA ILE A 15 -5.31 -13.07 -15.22
C ILE A 15 -4.46 -12.10 -16.02
N GLU A 16 -3.57 -11.39 -15.33
CA GLU A 16 -2.82 -10.29 -15.92
C GLU A 16 -1.51 -9.96 -15.19
N VAL A 17 -0.76 -9.04 -15.80
CA VAL A 17 0.40 -8.39 -15.21
C VAL A 17 0.14 -6.90 -15.19
N ASN A 18 0.39 -6.27 -14.04
CA ASN A 18 0.46 -4.81 -13.90
C ASN A 18 1.94 -4.38 -14.00
N PRO A 19 2.40 -3.84 -15.15
CA PRO A 19 3.82 -3.51 -15.38
C PRO A 19 4.21 -2.17 -14.73
N ARG A 20 3.79 -1.95 -13.48
CA ARG A 20 4.01 -0.74 -12.69
C ARG A 20 3.91 -1.06 -11.20
N ILE A 21 4.34 -0.13 -10.36
CA ILE A 21 4.03 -0.21 -8.93
C ILE A 21 2.51 -0.12 -8.70
N GLN A 22 2.01 -0.81 -7.68
CA GLN A 22 0.59 -0.83 -7.32
C GLN A 22 0.34 -0.12 -5.99
N VAL A 23 -0.91 0.26 -5.74
CA VAL A 23 -1.27 1.06 -4.55
C VAL A 23 -1.02 0.29 -3.25
N GLU A 24 -1.18 -1.03 -3.31
CA GLU A 24 -1.05 -2.03 -2.26
C GLU A 24 0.40 -2.51 -2.03
N HIS A 25 1.41 -1.96 -2.70
CA HIS A 25 2.81 -2.37 -2.46
C HIS A 25 3.24 -2.23 -0.98
N THR A 26 2.63 -1.29 -0.24
CA THR A 26 3.00 -0.97 1.14
C THR A 26 2.86 -2.17 2.08
N VAL A 27 1.87 -3.06 1.90
CA VAL A 27 1.72 -4.24 2.77
C VAL A 27 2.87 -5.21 2.58
N THR A 28 3.33 -5.36 1.33
CA THR A 28 4.48 -6.21 0.98
C THR A 28 5.76 -5.63 1.58
N GLU A 29 5.97 -4.30 1.49
CA GLU A 29 7.11 -3.65 2.14
C GLU A 29 7.11 -3.89 3.65
N MET A 30 5.96 -3.75 4.30
CA MET A 30 5.83 -3.92 5.76
C MET A 30 6.17 -5.34 6.22
N VAL A 31 5.81 -6.38 5.47
CA VAL A 31 6.07 -7.78 5.88
C VAL A 31 7.40 -8.35 5.38
N THR A 32 8.05 -7.70 4.41
CA THR A 32 9.36 -8.15 3.88
C THR A 32 10.53 -7.29 4.32
N GLY A 33 10.27 -6.04 4.72
CA GLY A 33 11.30 -5.04 5.03
C GLY A 33 12.03 -4.50 3.80
N ILE A 34 11.56 -4.79 2.58
CA ILE A 34 12.18 -4.35 1.33
C ILE A 34 11.46 -3.10 0.83
N ASP A 35 12.21 -2.02 0.59
CA ASP A 35 11.71 -0.79 -0.04
C ASP A 35 11.67 -0.97 -1.55
N ILE A 36 10.46 -1.16 -2.09
CA ILE A 36 10.21 -1.49 -3.49
C ILE A 36 10.53 -0.29 -4.39
N VAL A 37 10.27 0.94 -3.93
CA VAL A 37 10.55 2.14 -4.73
C VAL A 37 12.06 2.38 -4.85
N LYS A 38 12.82 2.24 -3.76
CA LYS A 38 14.29 2.30 -3.83
C LYS A 38 14.85 1.20 -4.71
N ALA A 39 14.34 -0.03 -4.58
CA ALA A 39 14.74 -1.13 -5.44
C ALA A 39 14.54 -0.81 -6.92
N GLN A 40 13.39 -0.22 -7.31
CA GLN A 40 13.15 0.21 -8.69
C GLN A 40 14.21 1.20 -9.19
N ILE A 41 14.56 2.19 -8.38
CA ILE A 41 15.58 3.19 -8.73
C ILE A 41 16.96 2.53 -8.89
N HIS A 42 17.37 1.71 -7.93
CA HIS A 42 18.68 1.04 -7.95
C HIS A 42 18.82 0.04 -9.09
N ILE A 43 17.74 -0.64 -9.47
CA ILE A 43 17.72 -1.49 -10.66
C ILE A 43 17.97 -0.65 -11.92
N LEU A 44 17.37 0.54 -12.03
CA LEU A 44 17.58 1.45 -13.15
C LEU A 44 19.00 2.06 -13.16
N ASP A 45 19.63 2.21 -11.99
CA ASP A 45 21.05 2.57 -11.88
C ASP A 45 22.00 1.43 -12.31
N GLY A 46 21.46 0.24 -12.58
CA GLY A 46 22.21 -0.92 -13.06
C GLY A 46 22.73 -1.85 -11.95
N PHE A 47 22.30 -1.66 -10.70
CA PHE A 47 22.65 -2.57 -9.61
C PHE A 47 21.91 -3.90 -9.74
N ALA A 48 22.61 -5.00 -9.40
CA ALA A 48 22.08 -6.34 -9.51
C ALA A 48 21.36 -6.78 -8.21
N ILE A 49 20.16 -7.35 -8.34
CA ILE A 49 19.45 -7.95 -7.20
C ILE A 49 20.33 -8.97 -6.49
N GLY A 50 20.35 -8.94 -5.16
CA GLY A 50 21.18 -9.78 -4.31
C GLY A 50 22.50 -9.14 -3.89
N THR A 51 22.86 -7.98 -4.44
CA THR A 51 23.96 -7.16 -3.92
C THR A 51 23.44 -6.11 -2.93
N PRO A 52 24.25 -5.67 -1.96
CA PRO A 52 23.85 -4.63 -1.00
C PRO A 52 23.37 -3.33 -1.65
N GLU A 53 23.97 -2.92 -2.77
CA GLU A 53 23.66 -1.68 -3.48
C GLU A 53 22.28 -1.68 -4.13
N SER A 54 21.76 -2.87 -4.48
CA SER A 54 20.41 -2.98 -5.08
C SER A 54 19.28 -2.72 -4.10
N GLY A 55 19.54 -2.81 -2.79
CA GLY A 55 18.50 -2.79 -1.76
C GLY A 55 17.59 -4.02 -1.74
N VAL A 56 17.85 -5.04 -2.58
CA VAL A 56 17.05 -6.27 -2.66
C VAL A 56 17.93 -7.49 -2.31
N PRO A 57 17.57 -8.29 -1.28
CA PRO A 57 18.29 -9.50 -0.94
C PRO A 57 18.24 -10.56 -2.04
N ALA A 58 19.12 -11.56 -1.96
CA ALA A 58 18.99 -12.75 -2.78
C ALA A 58 17.68 -13.50 -2.41
N GLN A 59 17.05 -14.18 -3.38
CA GLN A 59 15.73 -14.81 -3.19
C GLN A 59 15.63 -15.68 -1.93
N ARG A 60 16.70 -16.44 -1.61
CA ARG A 60 16.76 -17.31 -0.44
C ARG A 60 16.78 -16.57 0.89
N ASP A 61 17.06 -15.27 0.90
CA ASP A 61 17.19 -14.44 2.09
C ASP A 61 15.96 -13.55 2.31
N ILE A 62 15.02 -13.52 1.35
CA ILE A 62 13.70 -12.88 1.51
C ILE A 62 12.86 -13.75 2.47
N ARG A 63 12.30 -13.11 3.49
CA ARG A 63 11.52 -13.74 4.55
C ARG A 63 10.26 -12.91 4.81
N LEU A 64 9.17 -13.60 5.16
CA LEU A 64 7.99 -12.94 5.70
C LEU A 64 8.18 -12.71 7.20
N ASN A 65 7.80 -11.53 7.66
CA ASN A 65 7.76 -11.14 9.05
C ASN A 65 6.41 -10.51 9.37
N GLY A 66 5.58 -11.24 10.13
CA GLY A 66 4.25 -10.78 10.54
C GLY A 66 3.24 -10.69 9.39
N HIS A 67 2.23 -9.86 9.59
CA HIS A 67 1.09 -9.66 8.71
C HIS A 67 0.85 -8.16 8.56
N ALA A 68 0.37 -7.73 7.39
CA ALA A 68 -0.04 -6.35 7.19
C ALA A 68 -1.29 -6.27 6.33
N LEU A 69 -2.10 -5.25 6.57
CA LEU A 69 -3.25 -4.88 5.74
C LEU A 69 -3.24 -3.38 5.47
N GLN A 70 -3.80 -2.98 4.34
CA GLN A 70 -3.96 -1.58 3.97
C GLN A 70 -5.44 -1.24 3.83
N CYS A 71 -5.81 -0.09 4.38
CA CYS A 71 -7.07 0.57 4.11
C CYS A 71 -6.82 1.93 3.46
N ARG A 72 -7.68 2.31 2.50
CA ARG A 72 -7.70 3.63 1.90
C ARG A 72 -8.82 4.43 2.56
N ILE A 73 -8.47 5.56 3.15
CA ILE A 73 -9.43 6.52 3.69
C ILE A 73 -9.78 7.49 2.57
N THR A 74 -11.06 7.56 2.21
CA THR A 74 -11.57 8.42 1.13
C THR A 74 -12.64 9.39 1.67
N THR A 75 -13.08 10.35 0.86
CA THR A 75 -14.25 11.17 1.15
C THR A 75 -15.58 10.55 0.69
N GLU A 76 -15.59 9.29 0.25
CA GLU A 76 -16.83 8.60 -0.13
C GLU A 76 -17.72 8.39 1.09
N ASP A 77 -18.93 8.95 1.07
CA ASP A 77 -19.84 8.91 2.21
C ASP A 77 -20.73 7.65 2.17
N PRO A 78 -20.55 6.66 3.08
CA PRO A 78 -21.36 5.45 3.10
C PRO A 78 -22.84 5.69 3.39
N GLU A 79 -23.19 6.77 4.10
CA GLU A 79 -24.58 7.16 4.38
C GLU A 79 -25.23 7.84 3.16
N HIS A 80 -24.42 8.26 2.18
CA HIS A 80 -24.85 8.93 0.96
C HIS A 80 -24.43 8.18 -0.31
N ASN A 81 -24.62 6.86 -0.32
CA ASN A 81 -24.35 5.98 -1.47
C ASN A 81 -22.90 6.05 -1.99
N PHE A 82 -21.93 6.28 -1.10
CA PHE A 82 -20.51 6.44 -1.42
C PHE A 82 -20.22 7.58 -2.40
N ILE A 83 -21.11 8.59 -2.47
CA ILE A 83 -20.81 9.81 -3.24
C ILE A 83 -19.62 10.50 -2.57
N PRO A 84 -18.56 10.87 -3.31
CA PRO A 84 -17.43 11.60 -2.76
C PRO A 84 -17.81 13.00 -2.26
N ASP A 85 -17.58 13.26 -0.97
CA ASP A 85 -17.65 14.60 -0.41
C ASP A 85 -16.42 15.44 -0.80
N TYR A 86 -16.54 16.75 -0.73
CA TYR A 86 -15.53 17.72 -1.17
C TYR A 86 -15.69 19.02 -0.39
N GLY A 87 -14.63 19.83 -0.39
CA GLY A 87 -14.60 21.08 0.37
C GLY A 87 -13.38 21.16 1.27
N ARG A 88 -13.47 22.00 2.32
CA ARG A 88 -12.34 22.27 3.19
C ARG A 88 -12.34 21.34 4.40
N ILE A 89 -11.25 20.61 4.59
CA ILE A 89 -10.97 19.89 5.83
C ILE A 89 -10.66 20.91 6.92
N THR A 90 -11.53 21.05 7.90
CA THR A 90 -11.35 22.04 8.99
C THR A 90 -10.35 21.56 10.04
N ALA A 91 -10.25 20.25 10.25
CA ALA A 91 -9.29 19.62 11.14
C ALA A 91 -8.89 18.24 10.61
N TYR A 92 -7.61 17.93 10.69
CA TYR A 92 -7.02 16.63 10.37
C TYR A 92 -5.97 16.26 11.41
N ARG A 93 -6.04 15.04 11.93
CA ARG A 93 -5.06 14.46 12.85
C ARG A 93 -4.92 12.98 12.54
N GLY A 94 -3.78 12.57 11.98
CA GLY A 94 -3.46 11.17 11.75
C GLY A 94 -3.22 10.42 13.07
N ALA A 95 -3.60 9.15 13.11
CA ALA A 95 -3.28 8.25 14.22
C ALA A 95 -2.02 7.47 13.89
N THR A 96 -1.00 7.59 14.74
CA THR A 96 0.29 6.90 14.58
C THR A 96 0.60 6.09 15.83
N GLY A 97 1.57 5.18 15.71
CA GLY A 97 1.96 4.28 16.79
C GLY A 97 2.74 3.09 16.25
N PHE A 98 3.03 2.13 17.11
CA PHE A 98 3.69 0.91 16.70
C PHE A 98 2.87 0.16 15.65
N GLY A 99 3.52 -0.30 14.58
CA GLY A 99 2.87 -1.04 13.49
C GLY A 99 2.05 -0.19 12.51
N ILE A 100 1.92 1.14 12.72
CA ILE A 100 1.13 2.01 11.84
C ILE A 100 2.03 2.77 10.87
N ARG A 101 1.81 2.55 9.57
CA ARG A 101 2.38 3.30 8.46
C ARG A 101 1.29 4.12 7.77
N LEU A 102 1.59 5.38 7.50
CA LEU A 102 0.69 6.31 6.82
C LEU A 102 1.35 6.81 5.53
N ASP A 103 0.66 6.59 4.41
CA ASP A 103 1.02 7.12 3.10
C ASP A 103 -0.10 8.08 2.66
N GLY A 104 -0.05 9.29 3.19
CA GLY A 104 -0.95 10.40 2.84
C GLY A 104 -0.32 11.39 1.86
N GLY A 105 -0.92 12.58 1.76
CA GLY A 105 -0.34 13.70 1.02
C GLY A 105 -1.35 14.81 0.68
N THR A 106 -2.62 14.45 0.52
CA THR A 106 -3.71 15.38 0.16
C THR A 106 -4.49 15.89 1.37
N ALA A 107 -4.55 15.10 2.45
CA ALA A 107 -5.27 15.45 3.66
C ALA A 107 -4.36 16.15 4.70
N TYR A 108 -4.71 17.39 5.05
CA TYR A 108 -4.15 18.14 6.17
C TYR A 108 -5.15 19.20 6.63
N SER A 109 -4.96 19.76 7.83
CA SER A 109 -5.85 20.80 8.36
C SER A 109 -5.83 22.03 7.43
N GLY A 110 -6.97 22.38 6.87
CA GLY A 110 -7.11 23.45 5.89
C GLY A 110 -7.04 23.01 4.43
N ALA A 111 -6.76 21.75 4.13
CA ALA A 111 -6.76 21.21 2.76
C ALA A 111 -8.13 21.39 2.09
N VAL A 112 -8.14 21.59 0.77
CA VAL A 112 -9.36 21.69 -0.03
C VAL A 112 -9.42 20.49 -0.97
N ILE A 113 -10.37 19.60 -0.73
CA ILE A 113 -10.63 18.45 -1.58
C ILE A 113 -11.51 18.90 -2.74
N THR A 114 -11.08 18.58 -3.96
CA THR A 114 -11.80 18.91 -5.20
C THR A 114 -12.41 17.64 -5.80
N ARG A 115 -13.44 17.80 -6.64
CA ARG A 115 -14.15 16.66 -7.25
C ARG A 115 -13.47 16.09 -8.52
N PHE A 116 -12.32 16.64 -8.91
CA PHE A 116 -11.73 16.34 -10.22
C PHE A 116 -10.87 15.07 -10.22
N TYR A 117 -10.50 14.56 -9.05
CA TYR A 117 -9.60 13.43 -8.88
C TYR A 117 -10.20 12.41 -7.89
N ASP A 118 -9.50 11.29 -7.71
CA ASP A 118 -9.83 10.26 -6.72
C ASP A 118 -9.97 10.89 -5.31
N PRO A 119 -11.01 10.54 -4.54
CA PRO A 119 -11.28 11.08 -3.21
C PRO A 119 -10.33 10.60 -2.10
N LEU A 120 -9.18 10.04 -2.43
CA LEU A 120 -8.18 9.57 -1.47
C LEU A 120 -7.70 10.69 -0.53
N LEU A 121 -7.80 10.42 0.77
CA LEU A 121 -7.25 11.24 1.86
C LEU A 121 -5.91 10.69 2.36
N GLU A 122 -5.88 9.40 2.72
CA GLU A 122 -4.71 8.74 3.28
C GLU A 122 -4.80 7.23 3.04
N LYS A 123 -3.65 6.57 2.84
CA LYS A 123 -3.56 5.11 2.94
C LYS A 123 -2.97 4.77 4.29
N VAL A 124 -3.67 3.92 5.04
CA VAL A 124 -3.23 3.42 6.34
C VAL A 124 -2.81 1.98 6.15
N THR A 125 -1.57 1.65 6.50
CA THR A 125 -1.08 0.28 6.53
C THR A 125 -0.77 -0.09 7.97
N ALA A 126 -1.44 -1.13 8.48
CA ALA A 126 -1.19 -1.66 9.81
C ALA A 126 -0.40 -2.97 9.69
N TRP A 127 0.52 -3.20 10.62
CA TRP A 127 1.31 -4.42 10.73
C TRP A 127 1.31 -4.96 12.15
N ALA A 128 1.27 -6.28 12.28
CA ALA A 128 1.41 -6.99 13.55
C ALA A 128 2.06 -8.37 13.35
N PRO A 129 2.59 -9.01 14.42
CA PRO A 129 3.13 -10.36 14.35
C PRO A 129 2.10 -11.41 13.88
N THR A 130 0.82 -11.24 14.24
CA THR A 130 -0.28 -12.14 13.87
C THR A 130 -1.38 -11.37 13.14
N PRO A 131 -2.21 -12.03 12.31
CA PRO A 131 -3.22 -11.31 11.51
C PRO A 131 -4.42 -10.81 12.32
N ALA A 132 -4.60 -11.29 13.55
CA ALA A 132 -5.72 -10.93 14.41
C ALA A 132 -5.42 -9.72 15.32
N GLU A 133 -4.14 -9.41 15.52
CA GLU A 133 -3.64 -8.25 16.25
C GLU A 133 -3.52 -7.04 15.32
#